data_AF-A0A251X0N0-F1
#
_entry.id   AF-A0A251X0N0-F1
#
_cell.length_a   1.000
_cell.length_b   1.000
_cell.length_c   1.000
_cell.angle_alpha   90.00
_cell.angle_beta   90.00
_cell.angle_gamma   90.00
#
_symmetry.space_group_name_H-M   'P 1'
#
loop_
_entity.id
_entity.type
_entity.pdbx_description
1 polymer ?
#
loop_
_entity_poly.entity_id
_entity_poly.type
_entity_poly.pdbx_seq_one_letter_code
_entity_poly.pdbx_strand_id
1 'polypeptide(L)'
;MTDEATVETAESLKLLETIEVKLTVEVGRTELTIRDLLRLSEGSIIELDRLAGDPLDVLVNGTAIAKGEVVVVGERFGIRVGEIIDPEKRAESV
;
A
#
# COMPACT_ATOMS: atom_id res chain seq x y z
N MET A 1 -5.79 15.55 36.69
CA MET A 1 -6.76 15.44 35.58
C MET A 1 -6.01 15.18 34.27
N THR A 2 -5.18 14.13 34.20
CA THR A 2 -4.37 13.85 33.00
C THR A 2 -4.27 12.35 32.68
N ASP A 3 -5.20 11.52 33.16
CA ASP A 3 -5.11 10.05 33.03
C ASP A 3 -6.30 9.42 32.32
N GLU A 4 -7.37 10.18 32.02
CA GLU A 4 -8.61 9.62 31.46
C GLU A 4 -8.58 9.54 29.92
N ALA A 5 -8.03 10.56 29.26
CA ALA A 5 -7.95 10.63 27.79
C ALA A 5 -6.93 9.64 27.18
N THR A 6 -5.89 9.26 27.93
CA THR A 6 -4.83 8.36 27.45
C THR A 6 -5.27 6.89 27.51
N VAL A 7 -6.18 6.53 28.42
CA VAL A 7 -6.69 5.17 28.59
C VAL A 7 -7.71 4.79 27.50
N GLU A 8 -8.61 5.71 27.11
CA GLU A 8 -9.57 5.47 26.01
C GLU A 8 -8.88 5.21 24.65
N THR A 9 -7.77 5.90 24.39
CA THR A 9 -7.01 5.74 23.14
C THR A 9 -6.33 4.37 23.09
N ALA A 10 -5.80 3.89 24.22
CA ALA A 10 -5.15 2.59 24.31
C ALA A 10 -6.13 1.41 24.16
N GLU A 11 -7.36 1.53 24.67
CA GLU A 11 -8.40 0.50 24.46
C GLU A 11 -8.94 0.51 23.02
N SER A 12 -9.09 1.70 22.41
CA SER A 12 -9.51 1.83 21.00
C SER A 12 -8.48 1.21 20.04
N LEU A 13 -7.19 1.41 20.30
CA LEU A 13 -6.11 0.78 19.52
C LEU A 13 -6.14 -0.75 19.62
N LYS A 14 -6.43 -1.32 20.80
CA LYS A 14 -6.58 -2.78 20.98
C LYS A 14 -7.71 -3.38 20.16
N LEU A 15 -8.78 -2.63 19.90
CA LEU A 15 -9.86 -3.10 19.02
C LEU A 15 -9.40 -3.14 17.55
N LEU A 16 -8.61 -2.15 17.11
CA LEU A 16 -8.06 -2.09 15.76
C LEU A 16 -7.06 -3.20 15.44
N GLU A 17 -6.37 -3.76 16.46
CA GLU A 17 -5.41 -4.86 16.29
C GLU A 17 -6.01 -6.13 15.65
N THR A 18 -7.34 -6.30 15.72
CA THR A 18 -8.04 -7.48 15.20
C THR A 18 -8.68 -7.29 13.82
N ILE A 19 -8.60 -6.07 13.27
CA ILE A 19 -9.27 -5.74 12.01
C ILE A 19 -8.38 -6.14 10.83
N GLU A 20 -8.92 -6.96 9.94
CA GLU A 20 -8.25 -7.30 8.69
C GLU A 20 -8.33 -6.13 7.71
N VAL A 21 -7.19 -5.78 7.10
CA VAL A 21 -7.09 -4.71 6.11
C VAL A 21 -6.57 -5.24 4.78
N LYS A 22 -7.03 -4.64 3.68
CA LYS A 22 -6.53 -4.98 2.34
C LYS A 22 -5.27 -4.20 2.03
N LEU A 23 -4.15 -4.91 2.03
CA LEU A 23 -2.87 -4.39 1.56
C LEU A 23 -2.73 -4.63 0.05
N THR A 24 -2.37 -3.60 -0.69
CA THR A 24 -2.12 -3.63 -2.14
C THR A 24 -0.70 -3.14 -2.40
N VAL A 25 0.00 -3.78 -3.33
CA VAL A 25 1.32 -3.34 -3.77
C VAL A 25 1.24 -2.97 -5.23
N GLU A 26 1.68 -1.77 -5.57
CA GLU A 26 1.59 -1.25 -6.92
C GLU A 26 2.95 -1.18 -7.60
N VAL A 27 3.05 -1.80 -8.77
CA VAL A 27 4.23 -1.71 -9.64
C VAL A 27 4.34 -0.30 -10.24
N GLY A 28 3.21 0.30 -10.60
CA GLY A 28 3.12 1.65 -11.18
C GLY A 28 1.71 1.94 -11.68
N ARG A 29 1.48 3.19 -12.08
CA ARG A 29 0.20 3.68 -12.60
C ARG A 29 0.40 4.29 -13.98
N THR A 30 -0.69 4.43 -14.73
CA THR A 30 -0.70 5.19 -15.97
C THR A 30 -2.11 5.64 -16.28
N GLU A 31 -2.26 6.66 -17.11
CA GLU A 31 -3.56 7.13 -17.58
C GLU A 31 -3.73 6.79 -19.06
N LEU A 32 -4.87 6.21 -19.41
CA LEU A 32 -5.22 5.87 -20.78
C LEU A 32 -6.50 6.58 -21.19
N THR A 33 -6.59 7.01 -22.45
CA THR A 33 -7.87 7.41 -23.01
C THR A 33 -8.78 6.20 -23.16
N ILE A 34 -10.12 6.39 -23.12
CA ILE A 34 -11.08 5.29 -23.36
C ILE A 34 -10.82 4.61 -24.70
N ARG A 35 -10.37 5.36 -25.71
CA ARG A 35 -10.03 4.81 -27.02
C ARG A 35 -8.87 3.83 -26.93
N ASP A 36 -7.81 4.16 -26.21
CA ASP A 36 -6.61 3.32 -26.09
C ASP A 36 -6.90 2.09 -25.23
N LEU A 37 -7.68 2.26 -24.15
CA LEU A 37 -8.16 1.15 -23.32
C LEU A 37 -8.92 0.10 -24.13
N LEU A 38 -9.85 0.53 -25.00
CA LEU A 38 -10.65 -0.38 -25.84
C LEU A 38 -9.85 -1.05 -26.97
N ARG A 39 -8.62 -0.57 -27.25
CA ARG A 39 -7.72 -1.14 -28.25
C ARG A 39 -6.72 -2.13 -27.66
N LEU A 40 -6.67 -2.27 -26.34
CA LEU A 40 -5.82 -3.26 -25.70
C LEU A 40 -6.21 -4.65 -26.18
N SER A 41 -5.18 -5.42 -26.52
CA SER A 41 -5.28 -6.79 -26.99
C SER A 41 -4.14 -7.61 -26.40
N GLU A 42 -4.25 -8.94 -26.51
CA GLU A 42 -3.20 -9.84 -26.05
C GLU A 42 -1.83 -9.45 -26.64
N GLY A 43 -0.82 -9.31 -25.79
CA GLY A 43 0.51 -8.85 -26.17
C GLY A 43 0.71 -7.33 -26.19
N SER A 44 -0.31 -6.51 -25.88
CA SER A 44 -0.12 -5.07 -25.71
C SER A 44 0.79 -4.77 -24.52
N ILE A 45 1.73 -3.84 -24.72
CA ILE A 45 2.63 -3.36 -23.67
C ILE A 45 2.15 -1.98 -23.23
N ILE A 46 1.98 -1.80 -21.92
CA ILE A 46 1.56 -0.55 -21.30
C ILE A 46 2.72 -0.03 -20.47
N GLU A 47 3.16 1.19 -20.77
CA GLU A 47 4.18 1.89 -19.99
C GLU A 47 3.55 2.50 -18.73
N LEU A 48 4.26 2.37 -17.61
CA LEU A 48 3.86 2.89 -16.31
C LEU A 48 4.71 4.11 -15.96
N ASP A 49 4.23 4.90 -15.00
CA ASP A 49 4.86 6.13 -14.50
C ASP A 49 6.11 5.92 -13.63
N ARG A 50 6.51 4.66 -13.38
CA ARG A 50 7.61 4.30 -12.47
C ARG A 50 8.81 3.74 -13.23
N LEU A 51 10.02 4.15 -12.82
CA LEU A 51 11.26 3.60 -13.38
C LEU A 51 11.55 2.21 -12.82
N ALA A 52 12.18 1.36 -13.64
CA ALA A 52 12.62 0.04 -13.20
C ALA A 52 13.66 0.17 -12.08
N GLY A 53 13.42 -0.51 -10.96
CA GLY A 53 14.29 -0.48 -9.79
C GLY A 53 13.88 0.51 -8.71
N ASP A 54 12.92 1.41 -8.99
CA ASP A 54 12.33 2.24 -7.94
C ASP A 54 11.56 1.35 -6.95
N PRO A 55 11.57 1.68 -5.64
CA PRO A 55 10.80 0.96 -4.65
C PRO A 55 9.31 1.10 -4.98
N LEU A 56 8.53 0.03 -4.78
CA LEU A 56 7.10 -0.05 -5.02
C LEU A 56 6.29 0.57 -3.88
N ASP A 57 5.11 1.10 -4.20
CA ASP A 57 4.21 1.63 -3.20
C ASP A 57 3.40 0.52 -2.55
N VAL A 58 3.29 0.59 -1.23
CA VAL A 58 2.48 -0.29 -0.42
C VAL A 58 1.32 0.52 0.14
N LEU A 59 0.11 0.12 -0.25
CA LEU A 59 -1.11 0.83 0.05
C LEU A 59 -2.01 0.00 0.96
N VAL A 60 -2.69 0.68 1.88
CA VAL A 60 -3.80 0.13 2.64
C VAL A 60 -5.03 0.94 2.26
N ASN A 61 -6.09 0.25 1.81
CA ASN A 61 -7.35 0.89 1.41
C ASN A 61 -7.19 2.06 0.40
N GLY A 62 -6.15 2.00 -0.45
CA GLY A 62 -5.85 3.02 -1.46
C GLY A 62 -4.94 4.15 -1.00
N THR A 63 -4.55 4.17 0.27
CA THR A 63 -3.63 5.15 0.86
C THR A 63 -2.22 4.56 0.96
N ALA A 64 -1.22 5.24 0.42
CA ALA A 64 0.17 4.80 0.49
C ALA A 64 0.71 4.94 1.92
N ILE A 65 1.15 3.83 2.51
CA ILE A 65 1.69 3.77 3.87
C ILE A 65 3.20 3.49 3.90
N ALA A 66 3.73 2.88 2.84
CA ALA A 66 5.12 2.44 2.78
C ALA A 66 5.64 2.37 1.34
N LYS A 67 6.96 2.29 1.24
CA LYS A 67 7.68 1.92 0.03
C LYS A 67 8.51 0.66 0.29
N GLY A 68 8.62 -0.21 -0.70
CA GLY A 68 9.36 -1.46 -0.54
C GLY A 68 9.84 -2.08 -1.84
N GLU A 69 10.77 -3.01 -1.71
CA GLU A 69 11.35 -3.71 -2.84
C GLU A 69 10.69 -5.09 -3.02
N VAL A 70 10.45 -5.50 -4.26
CA VAL A 70 9.99 -6.86 -4.55
C VAL A 70 11.12 -7.83 -4.30
N VAL A 71 10.84 -8.83 -3.49
CA VAL A 71 11.72 -9.96 -3.22
C VAL A 71 11.00 -11.26 -3.55
N VAL A 72 11.77 -12.32 -3.81
CA VAL A 72 11.21 -13.66 -3.98
C VAL A 72 11.44 -14.44 -2.70
N VAL A 73 10.37 -14.99 -2.14
CA VAL A 73 10.40 -15.84 -0.94
C VAL A 73 9.87 -17.22 -1.33
N GLY A 74 10.80 -18.16 -1.53
CA GLY A 74 10.48 -19.47 -2.10
C GLY A 74 10.00 -19.32 -3.54
N GLU A 75 8.74 -19.67 -3.79
CA GLU A 75 8.08 -19.54 -5.10
C GLU A 75 7.06 -18.40 -5.15
N ARG A 76 7.05 -17.53 -4.13
CA ARG A 76 6.09 -16.42 -4.01
C ARG A 76 6.80 -15.08 -4.06
N PHE A 77 6.10 -14.06 -4.54
CA PHE A 77 6.51 -12.68 -4.34
C PHE A 77 6.31 -12.27 -2.88
N GLY A 78 7.25 -11.50 -2.36
CA GLY A 78 7.17 -10.79 -1.10
C GLY A 78 7.65 -9.36 -1.27
N ILE A 79 7.39 -8.51 -0.28
CA ILE A 79 7.87 -7.13 -0.25
C ILE A 79 8.75 -6.93 0.97
N ARG A 80 9.96 -6.43 0.74
CA ARG A 80 10.81 -5.89 1.80
C ARG A 80 10.45 -4.43 2.00
N VAL A 81 9.81 -4.12 3.12
CA VAL A 81 9.48 -2.74 3.49
C VAL A 81 10.77 -1.96 3.74
N GLY A 82 10.93 -0.83 3.06
CA GLY A 82 12.04 0.10 3.23
C GLY A 82 11.62 1.30 4.08
N GLU A 83 10.86 2.21 3.49
CA GLU A 83 10.33 3.40 4.16
C GLU A 83 8.87 3.18 4.55
N ILE A 84 8.47 3.62 5.75
CA ILE A 84 7.10 3.47 6.24
C ILE A 84 6.73 4.64 7.14
N ILE A 85 5.49 5.14 7.01
CA ILE A 85 4.98 6.26 7.82
C ILE A 85 4.79 5.85 9.29
N ASP A 86 4.63 6.82 10.20
CA ASP A 86 4.45 6.55 11.64
C ASP A 86 3.21 5.69 11.93
N PRO A 87 3.23 4.78 12.92
CA PRO A 87 2.10 3.91 13.25
C PRO A 87 0.78 4.66 13.51
N GLU A 88 0.84 5.82 14.17
CA GLU A 88 -0.34 6.66 14.44
C GLU A 88 -0.99 7.14 13.13
N LYS A 89 -0.19 7.59 12.15
CA LYS A 89 -0.67 8.01 10.83
C LYS A 89 -1.18 6.85 9.97
N ARG A 90 -0.69 5.62 10.20
CA ARG A 90 -1.20 4.43 9.52
C ARG A 90 -2.61 4.09 9.99
N ALA A 91 -2.89 4.21 11.29
CA ALA A 91 -4.20 3.94 11.85
C ALA A 91 -5.28 4.88 11.27
N GLU A 92 -4.90 6.12 10.92
CA GLU A 92 -5.78 7.07 10.21
C GLU A 92 -6.07 6.67 8.75
N SER A 93 -5.26 5.78 8.16
CA SER A 93 -5.35 5.35 6.77
C SER A 93 -6.15 4.05 6.58
N VAL A 94 -6.68 3.47 7.66
CA VAL A 94 -7.48 2.24 7.67
C VAL A 94 -8.96 2.55 7.47
#